data_AF-A0A6V7X3H4-F1
#
_entry.id   AF-A0A6V7X3H4-F1
#
_cell.length_a   1.000
_cell.length_b   1.000
_cell.length_c   1.000
_cell.angle_alpha   90.00
_cell.angle_beta   90.00
_cell.angle_gamma   90.00
#
_symmetry.space_group_name_H-M   'P 1'
#
loop_
_entity.id
_entity.type
_entity.pdbx_description
1 polymer ?
#
loop_
_entity_poly.entity_id
_entity_poly.type
_entity_poly.pdbx_seq_one_letter_code
_entity_poly.pdbx_strand_id
1 'polypeptide(L)'
;MGPAILSPRVFSPTILTPRIMTPLILSPFIFSSIILSPIIMQPFILSPGLLNSVILSPFVMNPMIMSSQIFHPFILSPLVMTPGILNPSALSPLVLSPFVFKPPSFSPKFFSGLILSPYALSPVLMSPTYAYVVILSPSFLS
;
A
#
# COMPACT_ATOMS: atom_id res chain seq x y z
N MET A 1 -0.31 13.21 -20.48
CA MET A 1 -0.61 11.77 -20.47
C MET A 1 -1.76 11.57 -19.50
N GLY A 2 -2.92 11.11 -19.99
CA GLY A 2 -4.11 10.88 -19.16
C GLY A 2 -3.95 9.67 -18.23
N PRO A 3 -4.95 9.41 -17.35
CA PRO A 3 -4.94 8.22 -16.52
C PRO A 3 -5.02 6.96 -17.38
N ALA A 4 -4.20 5.96 -17.06
CA ALA A 4 -4.30 4.65 -17.69
C ALA A 4 -5.28 3.78 -16.89
N ILE A 5 -6.28 3.23 -17.57
CA ILE A 5 -7.31 2.37 -16.96
C ILE A 5 -7.18 0.97 -17.56
N LEU A 6 -6.94 -0.02 -16.72
CA LEU A 6 -6.68 -1.40 -17.12
C LEU A 6 -7.49 -2.38 -16.25
N SER A 7 -8.24 -3.26 -16.90
CA SER A 7 -9.06 -4.30 -16.25
C SER A 7 -8.77 -5.71 -16.78
N PRO A 8 -7.49 -6.14 -16.82
CA PRO A 8 -7.16 -7.48 -17.30
C PRO A 8 -7.71 -8.54 -16.34
N ARG A 9 -8.04 -9.75 -16.82
CA ARG A 9 -8.45 -10.83 -15.89
C ARG A 9 -7.33 -11.24 -14.93
N VAL A 10 -6.10 -11.30 -15.44
CA VAL A 10 -4.91 -11.72 -14.69
C VAL A 10 -3.80 -10.72 -14.97
N PHE A 11 -3.15 -10.23 -13.91
CA PHE A 11 -1.93 -9.44 -14.01
C PHE A 11 -0.74 -10.29 -13.55
N SER A 12 0.26 -10.47 -14.42
CA SER A 12 1.43 -11.30 -14.21
C SER A 12 2.52 -10.59 -13.40
N PRO A 13 3.46 -11.34 -12.80
CA PRO A 13 4.46 -10.73 -11.95
C PRO A 13 5.38 -9.86 -12.78
N THR A 14 5.56 -8.62 -12.35
CA THR A 14 6.36 -7.64 -13.07
C THR A 14 7.23 -6.86 -12.10
N ILE A 15 8.45 -6.59 -12.55
CA ILE A 15 9.40 -5.72 -11.87
C ILE A 15 9.50 -4.48 -12.74
N LEU A 16 9.09 -3.34 -12.19
CA LEU A 16 9.01 -2.09 -12.94
C LEU A 16 9.74 -1.00 -12.16
N THR A 17 10.68 -0.33 -12.83
CA THR A 17 11.44 0.80 -12.29
C THR A 17 11.26 2.08 -13.11
N PRO A 18 10.02 2.50 -13.43
CA PRO A 18 9.80 3.72 -14.20
C PRO A 18 10.21 4.93 -13.37
N ARG A 19 10.83 5.95 -13.98
CA ARG A 19 11.17 7.19 -13.24
C ARG A 19 9.92 7.88 -12.66
N ILE A 20 8.86 7.97 -13.46
CA ILE A 20 7.61 8.62 -13.09
C ILE A 20 6.47 7.72 -13.54
N MET A 21 5.58 7.37 -12.61
CA MET A 21 4.32 6.69 -12.90
C MET A 21 3.21 7.72 -13.03
N THR A 22 2.45 7.65 -14.13
CA THR A 22 1.20 8.40 -14.31
C THR A 22 0.08 7.80 -13.45
N PRO A 23 -1.08 8.48 -13.29
CA PRO A 23 -2.17 7.93 -12.52
C PRO A 23 -2.68 6.67 -13.21
N LEU A 24 -2.91 5.63 -12.42
CA LEU A 24 -3.20 4.29 -12.92
C LEU A 24 -4.38 3.71 -12.15
N ILE A 25 -5.37 3.19 -12.88
CA ILE A 25 -6.51 2.48 -12.33
C ILE A 25 -6.41 1.03 -12.80
N LEU A 26 -6.23 0.11 -11.86
CA LEU A 26 -6.09 -1.32 -12.10
C LEU A 26 -7.17 -2.10 -11.35
N SER A 27 -8.01 -2.82 -12.08
CA SER A 27 -9.07 -3.66 -11.51
C SER A 27 -9.06 -5.10 -12.04
N PRO A 28 -7.96 -5.85 -11.91
CA PRO A 28 -7.94 -7.24 -12.36
C PRO A 28 -8.59 -8.21 -11.39
N PHE A 29 -9.02 -9.38 -11.87
CA PHE A 29 -9.56 -10.39 -10.97
C PHE A 29 -8.46 -10.97 -10.06
N ILE A 30 -7.30 -11.29 -10.64
CA ILE A 30 -6.11 -11.78 -9.92
C ILE A 30 -4.93 -10.85 -10.19
N PHE A 31 -4.32 -10.36 -9.11
CA PHE A 31 -3.10 -9.57 -9.15
C PHE A 31 -1.96 -10.34 -8.48
N SER A 32 -1.00 -10.78 -9.29
CA SER A 32 0.19 -11.49 -8.81
C SER A 32 1.27 -10.54 -8.27
N SER A 33 2.45 -11.07 -7.94
CA SER A 33 3.48 -10.30 -7.25
C SER A 33 4.03 -9.13 -8.08
N ILE A 34 3.96 -7.90 -7.56
CA ILE A 34 4.58 -6.73 -8.22
C ILE A 34 5.66 -6.11 -7.34
N ILE A 35 6.75 -5.69 -7.99
CA ILE A 35 7.81 -4.89 -7.37
C ILE A 35 7.93 -3.59 -8.17
N LEU A 36 7.67 -2.47 -7.48
CA LEU A 36 7.66 -1.13 -8.07
C LEU A 36 8.56 -0.20 -7.27
N SER A 37 9.55 0.39 -7.94
CA SER A 37 10.47 1.35 -7.33
C SER A 37 10.63 2.64 -8.16
N PRO A 38 9.54 3.38 -8.44
CA PRO A 38 9.64 4.64 -9.17
C PRO A 38 10.16 5.79 -8.30
N ILE A 39 10.66 6.87 -8.91
CA ILE A 39 11.01 8.07 -8.13
C ILE A 39 9.73 8.73 -7.61
N ILE A 40 8.76 8.94 -8.50
CA ILE A 40 7.49 9.57 -8.16
C ILE A 40 6.37 8.63 -8.56
N MET A 41 5.55 8.24 -7.59
CA MET A 41 4.34 7.47 -7.81
C MET A 41 3.14 8.39 -7.65
N GLN A 42 2.46 8.68 -8.77
CA GLN A 42 1.20 9.45 -8.78
C GLN A 42 0.04 8.62 -8.20
N PRO A 43 -1.11 9.26 -7.90
CA PRO A 43 -2.25 8.55 -7.35
C PRO A 43 -2.65 7.36 -8.21
N PHE A 44 -2.83 6.21 -7.58
CA PHE A 44 -3.25 4.99 -8.25
C PHE A 44 -4.31 4.28 -7.43
N ILE A 45 -5.22 3.63 -8.16
CA ILE A 45 -6.36 2.92 -7.63
C ILE A 45 -6.18 1.45 -8.02
N LEU A 46 -6.18 0.58 -7.02
CA LEU A 46 -6.01 -0.86 -7.21
C LEU A 46 -7.17 -1.57 -6.50
N SER A 47 -8.06 -2.15 -7.30
CA SER A 47 -9.25 -2.86 -6.82
C SER A 47 -9.36 -4.31 -7.34
N PRO A 48 -8.35 -5.16 -7.09
CA PRO A 48 -8.42 -6.54 -7.52
C PRO A 48 -9.29 -7.41 -6.61
N GLY A 49 -9.78 -8.54 -7.14
CA GLY A 49 -10.45 -9.55 -6.30
C GLY A 49 -9.46 -10.16 -5.31
N LEU A 50 -8.33 -10.65 -5.82
CA LEU A 50 -7.27 -11.27 -5.04
C LEU A 50 -5.93 -10.59 -5.30
N LEU A 51 -5.30 -10.07 -4.25
CA LEU A 51 -3.98 -9.46 -4.29
C LEU A 51 -2.97 -10.35 -3.56
N ASN A 52 -1.94 -10.81 -4.27
CA ASN A 52 -0.85 -11.60 -3.69
C ASN A 52 0.13 -10.67 -2.96
N SER A 53 1.38 -10.58 -3.40
CA SER A 53 2.40 -9.75 -2.74
C SER A 53 2.64 -8.45 -3.50
N VAL A 54 2.78 -7.34 -2.78
CA VAL A 54 3.16 -6.07 -3.40
C VAL A 54 4.27 -5.45 -2.60
N ILE A 55 5.34 -5.08 -3.32
CA ILE A 55 6.48 -4.38 -2.77
C ILE A 55 6.59 -3.04 -3.48
N LEU A 56 6.41 -1.96 -2.74
CA LEU A 56 6.46 -0.60 -3.27
C LEU A 56 7.52 0.20 -2.50
N SER A 57 8.54 0.65 -3.22
CA SER A 57 9.65 1.43 -2.68
C SER A 57 9.88 2.74 -3.46
N PRO A 58 8.85 3.59 -3.67
CA PRO A 58 9.06 4.84 -4.36
C PRO A 58 9.73 5.91 -3.48
N PHE A 59 10.38 6.91 -4.08
CA PHE A 59 10.90 8.04 -3.30
C PHE A 59 9.74 8.90 -2.73
N VAL A 60 8.78 9.27 -3.57
CA VAL A 60 7.53 9.93 -3.16
C VAL A 60 6.31 9.08 -3.52
N MET A 61 5.46 8.83 -2.52
CA MET A 61 4.19 8.15 -2.69
C MET A 61 3.01 9.12 -2.50
N ASN A 62 2.31 9.42 -3.59
CA ASN A 62 1.05 10.15 -3.56
C ASN A 62 -0.11 9.25 -3.08
N PRO A 63 -1.30 9.82 -2.77
CA PRO A 63 -2.41 9.07 -2.20
C PRO A 63 -2.80 7.88 -3.06
N MET A 64 -2.84 6.71 -2.44
CA MET A 64 -3.24 5.44 -3.05
C MET A 64 -4.60 5.04 -2.52
N ILE A 65 -5.43 4.43 -3.37
CA ILE A 65 -6.70 3.83 -2.95
C ILE A 65 -6.63 2.33 -3.22
N MET A 66 -6.79 1.54 -2.16
CA MET A 66 -6.79 0.08 -2.22
C MET A 66 -8.08 -0.50 -1.70
N SER A 67 -8.76 -1.26 -2.56
CA SER A 67 -9.98 -1.97 -2.24
C SER A 67 -9.97 -3.38 -2.85
N SER A 68 -9.25 -4.29 -2.20
CA SER A 68 -9.25 -5.71 -2.57
C SER A 68 -10.02 -6.56 -1.55
N GLN A 69 -10.51 -7.72 -1.96
CA GLN A 69 -11.16 -8.63 -1.00
C GLN A 69 -10.10 -9.30 -0.11
N ILE A 70 -8.98 -9.74 -0.68
CA ILE A 70 -7.92 -10.47 0.02
C ILE A 70 -6.57 -9.83 -0.32
N PHE A 71 -5.84 -9.41 0.71
CA PHE A 71 -4.44 -8.98 0.62
C PHE A 71 -3.49 -10.00 1.24
N HIS A 72 -2.59 -10.55 0.42
CA HIS A 72 -1.37 -11.21 0.89
C HIS A 72 -0.29 -10.15 1.24
N PRO A 73 0.89 -10.52 1.78
CA PRO A 73 1.72 -9.57 2.53
C PRO A 73 2.14 -8.38 1.67
N PHE A 74 2.01 -7.20 2.28
CA PHE A 74 2.15 -5.92 1.63
C PHE A 74 3.27 -5.13 2.28
N ILE A 75 4.28 -4.74 1.48
CA ILE A 75 5.48 -4.07 1.96
C ILE A 75 5.56 -2.68 1.31
N LEU A 76 5.49 -1.62 2.12
CA LEU A 76 5.76 -0.25 1.69
C LEU A 76 6.99 0.30 2.38
N SER A 77 7.94 0.77 1.58
CA SER A 77 9.14 1.45 2.08
C SER A 77 9.47 2.75 1.32
N PRO A 78 8.53 3.71 1.19
CA PRO A 78 8.81 4.97 0.53
C PRO A 78 9.57 5.96 1.41
N LEU A 79 10.26 6.95 0.83
CA LEU A 79 10.85 8.01 1.66
C LEU A 79 9.74 8.90 2.26
N VAL A 80 8.77 9.32 1.43
CA VAL A 80 7.61 10.09 1.90
C VAL A 80 6.32 9.37 1.55
N MET A 81 5.49 9.10 2.56
CA MET A 81 4.15 8.53 2.40
C MET A 81 3.08 9.58 2.73
N THR A 82 2.27 9.92 1.72
CA THR A 82 1.05 10.72 1.91
C THR A 82 -0.13 9.82 2.29
N PRO A 83 -1.16 10.35 2.99
CA PRO A 83 -2.27 9.53 3.45
C PRO A 83 -3.08 9.01 2.25
N GLY A 84 -3.23 7.69 2.20
CA GLY A 84 -4.10 6.97 1.27
C GLY A 84 -5.30 6.36 1.99
N ILE A 85 -6.07 5.56 1.24
CA ILE A 85 -7.23 4.82 1.73
C ILE A 85 -6.99 3.33 1.50
N LEU A 86 -7.07 2.53 2.57
CA LEU A 86 -6.87 1.08 2.54
C LEU A 86 -8.10 0.39 3.16
N ASN A 87 -8.98 -0.16 2.31
CA ASN A 87 -10.24 -0.80 2.73
C ASN A 87 -10.37 -2.26 2.22
N PRO A 88 -9.53 -3.18 2.70
CA PRO A 88 -9.64 -4.57 2.31
C PRO A 88 -10.61 -5.39 3.17
N SER A 89 -11.16 -6.49 2.66
CA SER A 89 -11.96 -7.37 3.53
C SER A 89 -11.06 -8.18 4.49
N ALA A 90 -9.95 -8.74 4.00
CA ALA A 90 -8.94 -9.41 4.81
C ALA A 90 -7.54 -8.93 4.45
N LEU A 91 -6.73 -8.58 5.47
CA LEU A 91 -5.36 -8.14 5.29
C LEU A 91 -4.38 -8.99 6.09
N SER A 92 -3.48 -9.64 5.35
CA SER A 92 -2.32 -10.37 5.89
C SER A 92 -1.04 -9.53 5.78
N PRO A 93 0.03 -9.85 6.54
CA PRO A 93 0.76 -8.85 7.33
C PRO A 93 1.22 -7.63 6.53
N LEU A 94 0.97 -6.46 7.13
CA LEU A 94 1.32 -5.16 6.59
C LEU A 94 2.66 -4.70 7.17
N VAL A 95 3.64 -4.48 6.30
CA VAL A 95 4.96 -3.95 6.67
C VAL A 95 5.12 -2.55 6.10
N LEU A 96 5.32 -1.57 6.98
CA LEU A 96 5.47 -0.16 6.64
C LEU A 96 6.77 0.36 7.24
N SER A 97 7.75 0.69 6.39
CA SER A 97 9.02 1.27 6.80
C SER A 97 9.37 2.57 6.05
N PRO A 98 8.50 3.60 6.06
CA PRO A 98 8.79 4.86 5.39
C PRO A 98 9.65 5.80 6.25
N PHE A 99 10.34 6.76 5.64
CA PHE A 99 11.06 7.78 6.42
C PHE A 99 10.07 8.78 7.06
N VAL A 100 9.17 9.37 6.28
CA VAL A 100 8.07 10.20 6.79
C VAL A 100 6.73 9.48 6.59
N PHE A 101 6.04 9.19 7.69
CA PHE A 101 4.74 8.51 7.66
C PHE A 101 3.59 9.43 8.06
N LYS A 102 2.66 9.59 7.13
CA LYS A 102 1.28 10.00 7.44
C LYS A 102 0.36 8.78 7.33
N PRO A 103 -0.35 8.40 8.41
CA PRO A 103 -1.14 7.18 8.42
C PRO A 103 -2.27 7.27 7.39
N PRO A 104 -2.46 6.22 6.56
CA PRO A 104 -3.64 6.10 5.72
C PRO A 104 -4.87 5.81 6.57
N SER A 105 -6.07 6.10 6.02
CA SER A 105 -7.30 5.60 6.62
C SER A 105 -7.40 4.09 6.39
N PHE A 106 -7.65 3.36 7.48
CA PHE A 106 -7.62 1.90 7.51
C PHE A 106 -8.93 1.35 8.03
N SER A 107 -9.61 0.51 7.26
CA SER A 107 -10.86 -0.13 7.70
C SER A 107 -11.04 -1.59 7.24
N PRO A 108 -10.12 -2.51 7.59
CA PRO A 108 -10.32 -3.91 7.28
C PRO A 108 -11.33 -4.58 8.22
N LYS A 109 -11.95 -5.67 7.75
CA LYS A 109 -12.73 -6.55 8.63
C LYS A 109 -11.83 -7.49 9.43
N PHE A 110 -10.77 -7.98 8.81
CA PHE A 110 -9.79 -8.89 9.42
C PHE A 110 -8.36 -8.39 9.22
N PHE A 111 -7.58 -8.36 10.30
CA PHE A 111 -6.22 -7.83 10.30
C PHE A 111 -5.25 -8.74 11.07
N SER A 112 -4.30 -9.35 10.35
CA SER A 112 -3.39 -10.35 10.96
C SER A 112 -2.20 -9.72 11.71
N GLY A 113 -1.68 -8.58 11.26
CA GLY A 113 -0.43 -8.06 11.81
C GLY A 113 0.03 -6.76 11.14
N LEU A 114 0.54 -5.85 11.96
CA LEU A 114 1.13 -4.57 11.56
C LEU A 114 2.59 -4.51 12.02
N ILE A 115 3.51 -4.24 11.10
CA ILE A 115 4.90 -3.92 11.40
C ILE A 115 5.16 -2.51 10.91
N LEU A 116 5.40 -1.58 11.83
CA LEU A 116 5.68 -0.18 11.55
C LEU A 116 7.07 0.21 12.08
N SER A 117 7.95 0.63 11.18
CA SER A 117 9.27 1.16 11.53
C SER A 117 9.55 2.50 10.82
N PRO A 118 8.73 3.55 11.04
CA PRO A 118 8.96 4.84 10.40
C PRO A 118 9.99 5.70 11.13
N TYR A 119 10.66 6.61 10.42
CA TYR A 119 11.57 7.57 11.07
C TYR A 119 10.80 8.70 11.78
N ALA A 120 9.82 9.30 11.10
CA ALA A 120 8.91 10.31 11.64
C ALA A 120 7.45 9.87 11.48
N LEU A 121 6.66 9.95 12.56
CA LEU A 121 5.27 9.50 12.64
C LEU A 121 4.33 10.67 12.99
N SER A 122 3.29 10.90 12.19
CA SER A 122 2.16 11.76 12.59
C SER A 122 1.06 10.95 13.30
N PRO A 123 0.20 11.56 14.14
CA PRO A 123 -0.79 10.84 14.94
C PRO A 123 -1.70 9.94 14.09
N VAL A 124 -1.91 8.70 14.56
CA VAL A 124 -2.69 7.67 13.87
C VAL A 124 -4.12 7.66 14.39
N LEU A 125 -5.09 7.82 13.48
CA LEU A 125 -6.51 7.62 13.76
C LEU A 125 -6.90 6.21 13.28
N MET A 126 -6.81 5.23 14.19
CA MET A 126 -7.24 3.85 13.93
C MET A 126 -8.67 3.67 14.46
N SER A 127 -9.60 3.20 13.62
CA SER A 127 -10.92 2.76 14.09
C SER A 127 -10.83 1.32 14.66
N PRO A 128 -11.70 0.95 15.62
CA PRO A 128 -11.56 -0.31 16.36
C PRO A 128 -11.68 -1.51 15.42
N THR A 129 -10.58 -2.27 15.29
CA THR A 129 -10.48 -3.48 14.48
C THR A 129 -9.87 -4.60 15.33
N TYR A 130 -10.28 -5.85 15.08
CA TYR A 130 -9.70 -7.03 15.71
C TYR A 130 -8.27 -7.22 15.18
N ALA A 131 -7.28 -6.72 15.91
CA ALA A 131 -5.85 -6.81 15.58
C ALA A 131 -5.17 -7.87 16.46
N TYR A 132 -4.35 -8.73 15.84
CA TYR A 132 -3.66 -9.81 16.57
C TYR A 132 -2.23 -9.44 16.97
N VAL A 133 -1.49 -8.67 16.15
CA VAL A 133 -0.11 -8.23 16.45
C VAL A 133 0.16 -6.83 15.87
N VAL A 134 0.71 -5.92 16.68
CA VAL A 134 1.22 -4.62 16.23
C VAL A 134 2.62 -4.44 16.79
N ILE A 135 3.63 -4.33 15.91
CA ILE A 135 5.02 -4.07 16.24
C ILE A 135 5.35 -2.64 15.79
N LEU A 136 5.69 -1.78 16.74
CA LEU A 136 6.06 -0.38 16.50
C LEU A 136 7.52 -0.17 16.91
N SER A 137 8.37 0.25 15.97
CA SER A 137 9.74 0.67 16.25
C SER A 137 10.05 2.04 15.61
N PRO A 138 9.34 3.13 15.96
CA PRO A 138 9.64 4.46 15.44
C PRO A 138 10.92 5.01 16.08
N SER A 139 11.76 5.68 15.29
CA SER A 139 13.01 6.29 15.79
C SER A 139 12.81 7.70 16.37
N PHE A 140 11.75 8.42 15.97
CA PHE A 140 11.44 9.76 16.50
C PHE A 140 9.93 9.88 16.77
N LEU A 141 9.56 9.91 18.05
CA LEU A 141 8.21 10.24 18.52
C LEU A 141 8.17 11.75 18.77
N SER A 142 7.47 12.49 17.91
CA SER A 142 7.11 13.90 18.13
C SER A 142 5.62 14.04 18.37
#